data_AF-A0A8B8BD37-F1
#
_entry.id   AF-A0A8B8BD37-F1
#
_cell.length_a   1.000
_cell.length_b   1.000
_cell.length_c   1.000
_cell.angle_alpha   90.00
_cell.angle_beta   90.00
_cell.angle_gamma   90.00
#
_symmetry.space_group_name_H-M   'P 1'
#
loop_
_entity.id
_entity.type
_entity.pdbx_description
1 polymer ?
#
loop_
_entity_poly.entity_id
_entity_poly.type
_entity_poly.pdbx_seq_one_letter_code
_entity_poly.pdbx_strand_id
1 'polypeptide(L)'
;MDCKFKCGRCRDEMACHHVTGRCVSGCEPGFTGQNCNNDCPYGHYGDKCEKFCGEDARCNPVTGECCGCTDLKKLVSEKDETLDHKEEVVIGLSVPLGVSLIVNVILCLTTCYYYIIYKEECKGEKKGEQFLN
;
A
#
# COMPACT_ATOMS: atom_id res chain seq x y z
N MET A 1 15.31 -35.52 15.23
CA MET A 1 14.52 -34.67 16.15
C MET A 1 14.01 -33.54 15.31
N ASP A 2 12.71 -33.54 15.03
CA ASP A 2 12.13 -32.73 13.98
C ASP A 2 11.34 -31.59 14.61
N CYS A 3 11.75 -30.34 14.32
CA CYS A 3 11.06 -29.17 14.82
C CYS A 3 9.76 -28.96 14.04
N LYS A 4 8.61 -29.12 14.72
CA LYS A 4 7.29 -29.00 14.09
C LYS A 4 6.86 -27.55 13.80
N PHE A 5 7.46 -26.57 14.47
CA PHE A 5 7.04 -25.17 14.39
C PHE A 5 8.25 -24.26 14.20
N LYS A 6 8.25 -23.49 13.10
CA LYS A 6 9.19 -22.39 12.91
C LYS A 6 8.67 -21.15 13.64
N CYS A 7 9.60 -20.49 14.32
CA CYS A 7 9.42 -19.19 14.94
C CYS A 7 9.55 -18.08 13.88
N GLY A 8 8.76 -17.03 14.01
CA GLY A 8 8.79 -15.85 13.14
C GLY A 8 9.29 -14.62 13.88
N ARG A 9 8.59 -13.51 13.63
CA ARG A 9 8.93 -12.14 14.05
C ARG A 9 8.56 -11.88 15.52
N CYS A 10 9.26 -12.52 16.45
CA CYS A 10 9.11 -12.30 17.90
C CYS A 10 9.97 -11.11 18.38
N ARG A 11 9.53 -10.41 19.43
CA ARG A 11 10.07 -9.09 19.82
C ARG A 11 11.51 -9.04 20.40
N ASP A 12 12.14 -10.16 20.80
CA ASP A 12 13.47 -10.20 21.47
C ASP A 12 14.19 -11.56 21.31
N GLU A 13 15.48 -11.67 21.68
CA GLU A 13 16.32 -12.88 21.52
C GLU A 13 15.88 -14.13 22.31
N MET A 14 15.05 -13.99 23.36
CA MET A 14 14.33 -15.13 23.96
C MET A 14 13.04 -15.48 23.19
N ALA A 15 13.06 -15.21 21.89
CA ALA A 15 11.96 -15.07 20.95
C ALA A 15 10.81 -16.03 21.20
N CYS A 16 11.11 -17.32 21.21
CA CYS A 16 10.19 -18.37 20.86
C CYS A 16 10.44 -19.64 21.68
N HIS A 17 9.39 -20.16 22.31
CA HIS A 17 9.47 -21.30 23.20
C HIS A 17 9.70 -22.60 22.42
N HIS A 18 10.90 -23.17 22.49
CA HIS A 18 11.38 -24.25 21.61
C HIS A 18 10.52 -25.54 21.57
N VAL A 19 9.66 -25.79 22.56
CA VAL A 19 8.71 -26.93 22.56
C VAL A 19 7.39 -26.61 21.83
N THR A 20 6.94 -25.37 21.88
CA THR A 20 5.56 -24.97 21.48
C THR A 20 5.54 -24.03 20.27
N GLY A 21 6.69 -23.48 19.88
CA GLY A 21 6.81 -22.49 18.81
C GLY A 21 6.23 -21.11 19.15
N ARG A 22 5.81 -20.87 20.41
CA ARG A 22 5.11 -19.64 20.79
C ARG A 22 6.06 -18.51 21.16
N CYS A 23 5.83 -17.30 20.62
CA CYS A 23 6.56 -16.12 21.06
C CYS A 23 6.08 -15.65 22.45
N VAL A 24 7.00 -15.48 23.39
CA VAL A 24 6.67 -15.17 24.80
C VAL A 24 6.52 -13.67 25.04
N SER A 25 7.38 -12.87 24.41
CA SER A 25 7.32 -11.39 24.41
C SER A 25 6.29 -10.81 23.42
N GLY A 26 5.60 -11.67 22.66
CA GLY A 26 4.71 -11.27 21.57
C GLY A 26 5.43 -10.98 20.27
N CYS A 27 4.71 -10.43 19.30
CA CYS A 27 5.21 -10.16 17.96
C CYS A 27 5.86 -8.77 17.84
N GLU A 28 6.75 -8.64 16.87
CA GLU A 28 7.11 -7.35 16.28
C GLU A 28 5.86 -6.69 15.67
N PRO A 29 5.77 -5.34 15.62
CA PRO A 29 4.66 -4.66 14.98
C PRO A 29 4.50 -5.12 13.53
N GLY A 30 3.26 -5.27 13.07
CA GLY A 30 2.95 -5.79 11.74
C GLY A 30 2.83 -7.32 11.64
N PHE A 31 3.16 -8.07 12.70
CA PHE A 31 3.04 -9.53 12.73
C PHE A 31 2.07 -10.03 13.80
N THR A 32 1.49 -11.21 13.56
CA THR A 32 0.47 -11.84 14.41
C THR A 32 0.51 -13.38 14.36
N GLY A 33 -0.33 -14.00 15.18
CA GLY A 33 -0.33 -15.45 15.44
C GLY A 33 0.59 -15.85 16.59
N GLN A 34 0.46 -17.08 17.08
CA GLN A 34 1.18 -17.53 18.29
C GLN A 34 2.71 -17.56 18.10
N ASN A 35 3.16 -17.76 16.86
CA ASN A 35 4.57 -17.84 16.45
C ASN A 35 5.01 -16.64 15.59
N CYS A 36 4.16 -15.62 15.41
CA CYS A 36 4.45 -14.41 14.64
C CYS A 36 4.93 -14.67 13.20
N ASN A 37 4.34 -15.68 12.54
CA ASN A 37 4.60 -16.04 11.13
C ASN A 37 3.60 -15.43 10.14
N ASN A 38 2.55 -14.75 10.61
CA ASN A 38 1.55 -14.13 9.75
C ASN A 38 1.69 -12.61 9.81
N ASP A 39 1.58 -11.94 8.67
CA ASP A 39 1.38 -10.48 8.62
C ASP A 39 0.05 -10.10 9.28
N CYS A 40 -0.11 -8.82 9.62
CA CYS A 40 -1.40 -8.29 10.04
C CYS A 40 -2.51 -8.54 9.01
N PRO A 41 -3.77 -8.78 9.46
CA PRO A 41 -4.89 -8.94 8.56
C PRO A 41 -5.14 -7.66 7.76
N TYR A 42 -5.80 -7.81 6.61
CA TYR A 42 -6.08 -6.70 5.70
C TYR A 42 -6.78 -5.54 6.43
N GLY A 43 -6.33 -4.31 6.20
CA GLY A 43 -6.84 -3.11 6.86
C GLY A 43 -6.26 -2.87 8.27
N HIS A 44 -5.42 -3.75 8.82
CA HIS A 44 -4.84 -3.61 10.16
C HIS A 44 -3.31 -3.46 10.16
N TYR A 45 -2.78 -2.77 11.17
CA TYR A 45 -1.35 -2.50 11.33
C TYR A 45 -0.92 -2.26 12.79
N GLY A 46 0.39 -2.14 12.99
CA GLY A 46 1.05 -1.81 14.25
C GLY A 46 1.13 -2.97 15.24
N ASP A 47 1.34 -2.63 16.51
CA ASP A 47 1.43 -3.61 17.60
C ASP A 47 0.15 -4.46 17.68
N LYS A 48 0.32 -5.78 17.61
CA LYS A 48 -0.75 -6.80 17.61
C LYS A 48 -1.85 -6.59 16.56
N CYS A 49 -1.63 -5.74 15.56
CA CYS A 49 -2.63 -5.36 14.55
C CYS A 49 -3.86 -4.64 15.14
N GLU A 50 -3.72 -3.96 16.29
CA GLU A 50 -4.81 -3.26 16.97
C GLU A 50 -5.23 -1.95 16.25
N LYS A 51 -4.40 -1.40 15.36
CA LYS A 51 -4.72 -0.18 14.59
C LYS A 51 -5.35 -0.53 13.25
N PHE A 52 -6.26 0.33 12.78
CA PHE A 52 -7.02 0.14 11.54
C PHE A 52 -6.76 1.28 10.54
N CYS A 53 -6.58 0.95 9.26
CA CYS A 53 -6.27 1.88 8.17
C CYS A 53 -7.38 1.98 7.09
N GLY A 54 -8.38 1.08 7.12
CA GLY A 54 -9.55 1.11 6.21
C GLY A 54 -9.88 -0.27 5.63
N GLU A 55 -11.17 -0.52 5.34
CA GLU A 55 -11.64 -1.82 4.80
C GLU A 55 -11.10 -2.12 3.40
N ASP A 56 -10.89 -1.09 2.57
CA ASP A 56 -10.36 -1.19 1.19
C ASP A 56 -8.87 -0.77 1.08
N ALA A 57 -8.19 -0.56 2.21
CA ALA A 57 -6.82 -0.05 2.23
C ALA A 57 -5.76 -1.14 2.46
N ARG A 58 -4.81 -1.25 1.53
CA ARG A 58 -3.53 -1.91 1.82
C ARG A 58 -2.58 -0.89 2.43
N CYS A 59 -2.48 -0.91 3.75
CA CYS A 59 -1.46 -0.19 4.47
C CYS A 59 -0.25 -1.05 4.83
N ASN A 60 0.89 -0.40 4.99
CA ASN A 60 2.08 -0.97 5.57
C ASN A 60 1.76 -1.53 6.96
N PRO A 61 2.06 -2.81 7.25
CA PRO A 61 1.64 -3.46 8.49
C PRO A 61 2.35 -2.91 9.72
N VAL A 62 3.47 -2.19 9.58
CA VAL A 62 4.22 -1.57 10.68
C VAL A 62 3.75 -0.13 10.92
N THR A 63 3.79 0.71 9.88
CA THR A 63 3.56 2.17 9.99
C THR A 63 2.10 2.57 9.83
N GLY A 64 1.31 1.80 9.08
CA GLY A 64 -0.07 2.14 8.71
C GLY A 64 -0.20 3.04 7.49
N GLU A 65 0.89 3.33 6.78
CA GLU A 65 0.88 4.13 5.56
C GLU A 65 0.21 3.37 4.42
N CYS A 66 -0.88 3.90 3.87
CA CYS A 66 -1.64 3.27 2.80
C CYS A 66 -0.95 3.44 1.44
N CYS A 67 -0.67 2.32 0.75
CA CYS A 67 -0.22 2.36 -0.64
C CYS A 67 -1.30 3.02 -1.49
N GLY A 68 -0.98 4.19 -2.06
CA GLY A 68 -1.89 4.87 -2.97
C GLY A 68 -2.93 5.80 -2.33
N CYS A 69 -2.88 6.07 -1.03
CA CYS A 69 -3.58 7.23 -0.47
C CYS A 69 -2.86 8.53 -0.86
N THR A 70 -2.91 8.91 -2.14
CA THR A 70 -2.72 10.29 -2.57
C THR A 70 -3.92 11.10 -2.12
N ASP A 71 -4.02 11.30 -0.81
CA ASP A 71 -4.49 12.52 -0.16
C ASP A 71 -5.70 13.20 -0.83
N LEU A 72 -6.69 12.43 -1.29
CA LEU A 72 -7.88 12.98 -1.94
C LEU A 72 -8.62 13.91 -0.99
N LYS A 73 -8.48 13.67 0.32
CA LYS A 73 -8.94 14.52 1.41
C LYS A 73 -8.16 15.84 1.53
N LYS A 74 -6.87 15.87 1.21
CA LYS A 74 -6.04 17.10 1.16
C LYS A 74 -6.29 17.87 -0.15
N LEU A 75 -6.44 17.17 -1.28
CA LEU A 75 -6.89 17.75 -2.56
C LEU A 75 -8.32 18.30 -2.53
N VAL A 76 -9.17 17.81 -1.62
CA VAL A 76 -10.52 18.37 -1.34
C VAL A 76 -10.46 19.47 -0.29
N SER A 77 -9.54 19.41 0.68
CA SER A 77 -9.38 20.47 1.70
C SER A 77 -8.81 21.79 1.16
N GLU A 78 -8.26 21.81 -0.05
CA GLU A 78 -7.67 22.99 -0.70
C GLU A 78 -8.50 23.48 -1.90
N LYS A 79 -9.70 22.92 -2.12
CA LYS A 79 -10.56 23.18 -3.29
C LYS A 79 -11.88 23.90 -3.00
N ASP A 80 -12.06 24.45 -1.80
CA ASP A 80 -13.29 25.13 -1.38
C ASP A 80 -13.28 26.66 -1.64
N GLU A 81 -12.16 27.24 -2.09
CA GLU A 81 -12.08 28.65 -2.50
C GLU A 81 -11.65 28.81 -3.97
N THR A 82 -12.21 29.83 -4.63
CA THR A 82 -11.99 30.26 -6.04
C THR A 82 -12.74 29.50 -7.16
N LEU A 83 -13.99 29.11 -6.89
CA LEU A 83 -15.01 29.18 -7.95
C LEU A 83 -15.46 30.66 -8.10
N ASP A 84 -14.81 31.41 -9.01
CA ASP A 84 -15.41 32.45 -9.89
C ASP A 84 -14.37 33.50 -10.36
N HIS A 85 -13.78 33.29 -11.54
CA HIS A 85 -13.68 34.31 -12.62
C HIS A 85 -12.98 33.75 -13.88
N LYS A 86 -13.78 33.09 -14.71
CA LYS A 86 -13.92 33.30 -16.16
C LYS A 86 -12.71 33.82 -16.98
N GLU A 87 -12.21 33.00 -17.90
CA GLU A 87 -12.03 33.43 -19.30
C GLU A 87 -12.17 32.26 -20.30
N GLU A 88 -13.30 32.20 -21.00
CA GLU A 88 -13.44 31.44 -22.25
C GLU A 88 -13.19 32.41 -23.41
N VAL A 89 -12.10 32.23 -24.18
CA VAL A 89 -11.85 33.00 -25.41
C VAL A 89 -11.50 32.09 -26.59
N VAL A 90 -12.49 31.98 -27.48
CA VAL A 90 -12.54 31.37 -28.82
C VAL A 90 -11.56 32.06 -29.81
N ILE A 91 -11.10 31.53 -30.96
CA ILE A 91 -11.62 30.47 -31.86
C ILE A 91 -10.48 29.68 -32.57
N GLY A 92 -10.64 28.35 -32.69
CA GLY A 92 -10.39 27.57 -33.92
C GLY A 92 -9.02 27.54 -34.61
N LEU A 93 -8.25 26.47 -34.37
CA LEU A 93 -7.57 25.73 -35.44
C LEU A 93 -8.00 24.26 -35.38
N SER A 94 -8.43 23.72 -36.52
CA SER A 94 -8.88 22.34 -36.64
C SER A 94 -7.71 21.38 -36.37
N VAL A 95 -7.63 20.83 -35.15
CA VAL A 95 -6.80 19.65 -34.90
C VAL A 95 -7.34 18.53 -35.80
N PRO A 96 -6.60 18.05 -36.80
CA PRO A 96 -7.11 17.00 -37.67
C PRO A 96 -7.41 15.78 -36.82
N LEU A 97 -8.55 15.12 -37.06
CA LEU A 97 -9.12 14.10 -36.18
C LEU A 97 -8.12 12.98 -35.80
N GLY A 98 -7.13 12.69 -36.66
CA GLY A 98 -6.02 11.79 -36.37
C GLY A 98 -5.05 12.24 -35.27
N VAL A 99 -4.75 13.54 -35.12
CA VAL A 99 -3.84 14.03 -34.06
C VAL A 99 -4.50 13.95 -32.69
N SER A 100 -5.81 14.22 -32.59
CA SER A 100 -6.55 14.01 -31.35
C SER A 100 -6.57 12.52 -30.96
N LEU A 101 -6.74 11.60 -31.92
CA LEU A 101 -6.63 10.16 -31.67
C LEU A 101 -5.23 9.77 -31.17
N ILE A 102 -4.15 10.31 -31.77
CA ILE A 102 -2.78 10.03 -31.32
C ILE A 102 -2.54 10.55 -29.89
N VAL A 103 -2.98 11.77 -29.55
CA VAL A 103 -2.84 12.32 -28.20
C VAL A 103 -3.65 11.51 -27.18
N ASN A 104 -4.88 11.10 -27.51
CA ASN A 104 -5.68 10.23 -26.66
C ASN A 104 -5.06 8.83 -26.49
N VAL A 105 -4.51 8.24 -27.56
CA VAL A 105 -3.78 6.96 -27.47
C VAL A 105 -2.54 7.11 -26.60
N ILE A 106 -1.77 8.18 -26.73
CA ILE A 106 -0.61 8.46 -25.85
C ILE A 106 -1.06 8.63 -24.40
N LEU A 107 -2.11 9.41 -24.13
CA LEU A 107 -2.65 9.61 -22.78
C LEU A 107 -3.18 8.30 -22.17
N CYS A 108 -3.86 7.46 -22.96
CA CYS A 108 -4.27 6.13 -22.52
C CYS A 108 -3.06 5.22 -22.25
N LEU A 109 -2.04 5.23 -23.10
CA LEU A 109 -0.83 4.43 -22.91
C LEU A 109 -0.02 4.88 -21.69
N THR A 110 0.13 6.19 -21.45
CA THR A 110 0.80 6.70 -20.25
C THR A 110 -0.02 6.40 -19.00
N THR A 111 -1.35 6.59 -19.03
CA THR A 111 -2.24 6.25 -17.89
C THR A 111 -2.18 4.76 -17.58
N CYS A 112 -2.24 3.88 -18.60
CA CYS A 112 -2.08 2.44 -18.42
C CYS A 112 -0.70 2.06 -17.90
N TYR A 113 0.38 2.68 -18.41
CA TYR A 113 1.74 2.46 -17.94
C TYR A 113 1.90 2.87 -16.47
N TYR A 114 1.47 4.08 -16.09
CA TYR A 114 1.49 4.54 -14.70
C TYR A 114 0.62 3.67 -13.80
N TYR A 115 -0.55 3.22 -14.24
CA TYR A 115 -1.40 2.29 -13.49
C TYR A 115 -0.74 0.92 -13.30
N ILE A 116 -0.03 0.41 -14.30
CA ILE A 116 0.75 -0.84 -14.19
C ILE A 116 1.89 -0.65 -13.17
N ILE A 117 2.70 0.40 -13.30
CA ILE A 117 3.79 0.74 -12.36
C ILE A 117 3.27 0.86 -10.93
N TYR A 118 2.21 1.64 -10.71
CA TYR A 118 1.56 1.83 -9.41
C TYR A 118 1.01 0.52 -8.81
N LYS A 119 0.42 -0.34 -9.66
CA LYS A 119 -0.07 -1.66 -9.27
C LYS A 119 1.07 -2.65 -8.97
N GLU A 120 2.23 -2.48 -9.60
CA GLU A 120 3.45 -3.21 -9.26
C GLU A 120 4.05 -2.72 -7.95
N GLU A 121 4.05 -1.41 -7.67
CA GLU A 121 4.51 -0.85 -6.39
C GLU A 121 3.68 -1.40 -5.21
N CYS A 122 2.33 -1.34 -5.29
CA CYS A 122 1.47 -1.95 -4.27
C CYS A 122 1.49 -3.50 -4.26
N LYS A 123 2.18 -4.15 -5.21
CA LYS A 123 2.52 -5.59 -5.14
C LYS A 123 3.95 -5.84 -4.64
N GLY A 124 4.85 -4.87 -4.76
CA GLY A 124 6.27 -4.95 -4.43
C GLY A 124 6.54 -5.25 -2.96
N GLU A 125 5.66 -4.79 -2.07
CA GLU A 125 5.72 -5.09 -0.63
C GLU A 125 5.64 -6.61 -0.32
N LYS A 126 5.18 -7.45 -1.26
CA LYS A 126 5.25 -8.92 -1.14
C LYS A 126 6.63 -9.54 -1.47
N LYS A 127 7.67 -8.72 -1.65
CA LYS A 127 9.04 -9.18 -2.00
C LYS A 127 10.15 -8.64 -1.10
N GLY A 128 9.82 -8.02 0.03
CA GLY A 128 10.78 -7.49 1.00
C GLY A 128 11.36 -8.52 1.99
N GLU A 129 10.65 -9.62 2.29
CA GLU A 129 11.02 -10.55 3.38
C GLU A 129 11.25 -12.01 2.95
N GLN A 130 11.88 -12.22 1.79
CA GLN A 130 12.38 -13.57 1.42
C GLN A 130 13.84 -13.58 0.95
N PHE A 131 14.61 -12.55 1.32
CA PHE A 131 16.06 -12.46 1.09
C PHE A 131 16.82 -12.19 2.40
N LEU A 132 16.62 -13.07 3.39
CA LEU A 132 17.65 -13.37 4.38
C LEU A 132 17.55 -14.83 4.88
N ASN A 133 17.85 -15.77 3.97
CA ASN A 133 18.37 -17.12 4.23
C ASN A 133 19.01 -17.64 2.93
#